data_AF-A0A936U2P1-F1
#
_entry.id   AF-A0A936U2P1-F1
#
_cell.length_a   1.000
_cell.length_b   1.000
_cell.length_c   1.000
_cell.angle_alpha   90.00
_cell.angle_beta   90.00
_cell.angle_gamma   90.00
#
_symmetry.space_group_name_H-M   'P 1'
#
loop_
_entity.id
_entity.type
_entity.pdbx_description
1 polymer ?
#
loop_
_entity_poly.entity_id
_entity_poly.type
_entity_poly.pdbx_seq_one_letter_code
_entity_poly.pdbx_strand_id
1 'polypeptide(L)'
;MNRKTTKSPRSNRAQRRLDTVISQVFGIKVSDIHSPSTKRQVADARLTAMYLQKELLKKSYPQIAAYFGKKSHSTCISAHKTITGLLETNTNLRNKIEECKLIYANYTVSRSKQRYNLHFLIGKDGIRVSGPDRTIYVPASQHPTLQGILQQRIIRLVKKHNYSLQLTIE
;
A
#
# COMPACT_ATOMS: atom_id res chain seq x y z
N MET A 1 6.20 -6.39 35.85
CA MET A 1 6.67 -5.40 34.85
C MET A 1 7.20 -6.13 33.61
N ASN A 2 6.52 -6.07 32.46
CA ASN A 2 7.13 -5.62 31.19
C ASN A 2 6.10 -5.59 30.06
N ARG A 3 5.98 -4.42 29.43
CA ARG A 3 4.98 -4.06 28.42
C ARG A 3 5.25 -4.81 27.11
N LYS A 4 4.37 -5.74 26.72
CA LYS A 4 4.24 -6.20 25.34
C LYS A 4 3.84 -4.99 24.49
N THR A 5 4.79 -4.36 23.81
CA THR A 5 4.51 -3.33 22.81
C THR A 5 4.09 -3.98 21.50
N THR A 6 2.94 -4.66 21.50
CA THR A 6 2.29 -5.11 20.27
C THR A 6 1.70 -3.90 19.55
N LYS A 7 2.54 -3.17 18.80
CA LYS A 7 2.05 -2.15 17.86
C LYS A 7 1.06 -2.82 16.91
N SER A 8 -0.13 -2.22 16.78
CA SER A 8 -1.26 -2.78 16.05
C SER A 8 -0.90 -3.14 14.58
N PRO A 9 -1.57 -4.13 13.98
CA PRO A 9 -1.28 -4.63 12.63
C PRO A 9 -1.35 -3.56 11.51
N ARG A 10 -1.94 -2.39 11.79
CA ARG A 10 -1.99 -1.25 10.86
C ARG A 10 -0.65 -0.49 10.75
N SER A 11 0.21 -0.54 11.77
CA SER A 11 1.43 0.30 11.85
C SER A 11 2.50 -0.06 10.82
N ASN A 12 2.52 -1.30 10.31
CA ASN A 12 3.60 -1.83 9.46
C ASN A 12 3.22 -1.90 7.97
N ARG A 13 2.16 -1.20 7.53
CA ARG A 13 1.69 -1.24 6.14
C ARG A 13 2.80 -0.91 5.13
N ALA A 14 3.65 0.06 5.43
CA ALA A 14 4.76 0.46 4.56
C ALA A 14 5.84 -0.63 4.44
N GLN A 15 6.16 -1.32 5.55
CA GLN A 15 7.14 -2.42 5.56
C GLN A 15 6.60 -3.64 4.79
N ARG A 16 5.31 -3.98 4.95
CA ARG A 16 4.68 -5.06 4.19
C ARG A 16 4.68 -4.82 2.68
N ARG A 17 4.43 -3.58 2.26
CA ARG A 17 4.53 -3.18 0.85
C ARG A 17 5.94 -3.39 0.32
N LEU A 18 6.94 -2.96 1.08
CA LEU A 18 8.33 -3.14 0.71
C LEU A 18 8.70 -4.63 0.60
N ASP A 19 8.27 -5.47 1.54
CA ASP A 19 8.51 -6.91 1.46
C ASP A 19 7.87 -7.54 0.21
N THR A 20 6.70 -7.04 -0.22
CA THR A 20 6.02 -7.49 -1.46
C THR A 20 6.83 -7.10 -2.70
N VAL A 21 7.37 -5.89 -2.74
CA VAL A 21 8.22 -5.43 -3.84
C VAL A 21 9.50 -6.26 -3.90
N ILE A 22 10.15 -6.47 -2.76
CA ILE A 22 11.37 -7.26 -2.67
C ILE A 22 11.12 -8.70 -3.08
N SER A 23 10.00 -9.31 -2.66
CA SER A 23 9.67 -10.68 -3.02
C SER A 23 9.50 -10.83 -4.54
N GLN A 24 8.92 -9.82 -5.21
CA GLN A 24 8.78 -9.79 -6.67
C GLN A 24 10.14 -9.72 -7.38
N VAL A 25 11.00 -8.76 -7.00
CA VAL A 25 12.32 -8.58 -7.64
C VAL A 25 13.26 -9.77 -7.39
N PHE A 26 13.22 -10.35 -6.20
CA PHE A 26 14.06 -11.49 -5.85
C PHE A 26 13.43 -12.84 -6.25
N GLY A 27 12.19 -12.89 -6.72
CA GLY A 27 11.53 -14.14 -7.13
C GLY A 27 11.33 -15.13 -5.98
N ILE A 28 11.02 -14.65 -4.77
CA ILE A 28 10.79 -15.46 -3.57
C ILE A 28 9.41 -15.18 -2.97
N LYS A 29 8.94 -15.99 -2.01
CA LYS A 29 7.70 -15.68 -1.30
C LYS A 29 7.95 -14.63 -0.22
N VAL A 30 6.96 -13.79 0.08
CA VAL A 30 7.01 -12.81 1.19
C VAL A 30 7.29 -13.50 2.52
N SER A 31 6.77 -14.72 2.72
CA SER A 31 7.06 -15.55 3.90
C SER A 31 8.54 -15.89 4.05
N ASP A 32 9.27 -16.05 2.94
CA ASP A 32 10.67 -16.48 2.95
C ASP A 32 11.58 -15.37 3.48
N ILE A 33 11.22 -14.11 3.24
CA ILE A 33 11.91 -12.93 3.77
C ILE A 33 11.99 -13.00 5.31
N HIS A 34 10.90 -13.44 5.96
CA HIS A 34 10.80 -13.59 7.42
C HIS A 34 11.24 -14.96 7.94
N SER A 35 11.49 -15.92 7.05
CA SER A 35 11.92 -17.26 7.42
C SER A 35 13.34 -17.25 8.03
N PRO A 36 13.76 -18.32 8.73
CA PRO A 36 15.14 -18.50 9.15
C PRO A 36 16.06 -19.06 8.04
N SER A 37 15.56 -19.26 6.81
CA SER A 37 16.30 -19.90 5.73
C SER A 37 17.63 -19.19 5.44
N THR A 38 18.68 -19.99 5.21
CA THR A 38 20.06 -19.57 4.91
C THR A 38 20.39 -19.61 3.42
N LYS A 39 19.43 -20.01 2.56
CA LYS A 39 19.61 -19.96 1.11
C LYS A 39 20.04 -18.56 0.70
N ARG A 40 21.13 -18.45 -0.08
CA ARG A 40 21.76 -17.17 -0.43
C ARG A 40 20.77 -16.13 -0.94
N GLN A 41 19.90 -16.51 -1.89
CA GLN A 41 18.86 -15.63 -2.43
C GLN A 41 17.89 -15.09 -1.37
N VAL A 42 17.50 -15.93 -0.40
CA VAL A 42 16.59 -15.53 0.68
C VAL A 42 17.31 -14.65 1.71
N ALA A 43 18.57 -14.97 2.02
CA ALA A 43 19.39 -14.18 2.91
C ALA A 43 19.63 -12.77 2.32
N ASP A 44 20.03 -12.69 1.04
CA ASP A 44 20.26 -11.43 0.33
C ASP A 44 18.98 -10.58 0.28
N ALA A 45 17.83 -11.19 0.01
CA ALA A 45 16.54 -10.49 0.03
C ALA A 45 16.19 -9.95 1.44
N ARG A 46 16.46 -10.73 2.50
CA ARG A 46 16.22 -10.30 3.89
C ARG A 46 17.13 -9.15 4.31
N LEU A 47 18.42 -9.22 3.97
CA LEU A 47 19.38 -8.14 4.23
C LEU A 47 18.99 -6.87 3.45
N THR A 48 18.59 -7.03 2.20
CA THR A 48 18.07 -5.94 1.36
C THR A 48 16.83 -5.30 1.97
N ALA A 49 15.90 -6.10 2.52
CA ALA A 49 14.72 -5.58 3.21
C ALA A 49 15.08 -4.75 4.45
N MET A 50 16.01 -5.23 5.29
CA MET A 50 16.48 -4.46 6.45
C MET A 50 17.14 -3.14 6.05
N TYR A 51 17.97 -3.16 5.00
CA TYR A 51 18.61 -1.96 4.45
C TYR A 51 17.58 -0.96 3.91
N LEU A 52 16.65 -1.40 3.04
CA LEU A 52 15.67 -0.51 2.43
C LEU A 52 14.65 0.06 3.45
N GLN A 53 14.32 -0.67 4.52
CA GLN A 53 13.51 -0.12 5.60
C GLN A 53 14.21 1.04 6.33
N LYS A 54 15.53 1.02 6.41
CA LYS A 54 16.32 2.11 6.97
C LYS A 54 16.37 3.30 6.02
N GLU A 55 16.69 3.06 4.76
CA GLU A 55 16.87 4.11 3.74
C GLU A 55 15.55 4.79 3.32
N LEU A 56 14.53 4.00 2.96
CA LEU A 56 13.28 4.53 2.41
C LEU A 56 12.27 4.91 3.50
N LEU A 57 12.13 4.05 4.52
CA LEU A 57 11.09 4.22 5.55
C LEU A 57 11.59 4.95 6.80
N LYS A 58 12.88 5.27 6.87
CA LYS A 58 13.55 5.95 8.00
C LYS A 58 13.25 5.27 9.35
N LYS A 59 13.08 3.95 9.36
CA LYS A 59 12.82 3.18 10.60
C LYS A 59 14.09 3.09 11.44
N SER A 60 13.93 3.08 12.76
CA SER A 60 15.07 2.86 13.67
C SER A 60 15.47 1.38 13.69
N TYR A 61 16.74 1.07 14.00
CA TYR A 61 17.19 -0.33 14.07
C TYR A 61 16.36 -1.19 15.04
N PRO A 62 15.94 -0.69 16.22
CA PRO A 62 15.02 -1.43 17.09
C PRO A 62 13.65 -1.71 16.44
N GLN A 63 13.11 -0.77 15.65
CA GLN A 63 11.83 -0.96 14.95
C GLN A 63 11.94 -1.99 13.82
N ILE A 64 13.05 -1.98 13.09
CA ILE A 64 13.33 -2.98 12.04
C ILE A 64 13.51 -4.36 12.69
N ALA A 65 14.30 -4.46 13.76
CA ALA A 65 14.50 -5.72 14.49
C ALA A 65 13.18 -6.29 15.01
N ALA A 66 12.33 -5.45 15.61
CA ALA A 66 11.00 -5.85 16.07
C ALA A 66 10.10 -6.35 14.92
N TYR A 67 10.19 -5.73 13.74
CA TYR A 67 9.43 -6.15 12.55
C TYR A 67 9.80 -7.57 12.09
N PHE A 68 11.09 -7.92 12.14
CA PHE A 68 11.61 -9.25 11.80
C PHE A 68 11.63 -10.24 12.99
N GLY A 69 11.02 -9.88 14.13
CA GLY A 69 10.99 -10.73 15.33
C GLY A 69 12.37 -11.00 15.97
N LYS A 70 13.36 -10.12 15.76
CA LYS A 70 14.72 -10.25 16.30
C LYS A 70 14.85 -9.55 17.66
N LYS A 71 15.52 -10.21 18.61
CA LYS A 71 15.76 -9.69 19.96
C LYS A 71 16.82 -8.57 19.99
N SER A 72 17.85 -8.66 19.15
CA SER A 72 18.91 -7.65 19.05
C SER A 72 18.85 -6.91 17.72
N HIS A 73 18.99 -5.59 17.80
CA HIS A 73 19.15 -4.71 16.65
C HIS A 73 20.52 -4.82 15.94
N SER A 74 21.50 -5.53 16.51
CA SER A 74 22.82 -5.71 15.90
C SER A 74 22.73 -6.34 14.51
N THR A 75 21.81 -7.29 14.30
CA THR A 75 21.56 -7.90 12.98
C THR A 75 21.19 -6.87 11.93
N CYS A 76 20.40 -5.85 12.27
CA CYS A 76 20.00 -4.80 11.33
C CYS A 76 21.17 -3.87 10.99
N ILE A 77 22.03 -3.59 11.96
CA ILE A 77 23.26 -2.79 11.77
C ILE A 77 24.23 -3.55 10.86
N SER A 78 24.48 -4.84 11.15
CA SER A 78 25.31 -5.70 10.31
C SER A 78 24.75 -5.80 8.89
N ALA A 79 23.44 -6.00 8.74
CA ALA A 79 22.79 -6.05 7.42
C ALA A 79 23.00 -4.75 6.61
N HIS A 80 22.85 -3.59 7.26
CA HIS A 80 23.08 -2.30 6.61
C HIS A 80 24.53 -2.16 6.14
N LYS A 81 25.51 -2.50 6.98
CA LYS A 81 26.94 -2.50 6.60
C LYS A 81 27.25 -3.47 5.46
N THR A 82 26.74 -4.70 5.53
CA THR A 82 26.97 -5.72 4.50
C THR A 82 26.40 -5.28 3.16
N ILE A 83 25.16 -4.79 3.10
CA ILE A 83 24.58 -4.31 1.84
C ILE A 83 25.35 -3.10 1.31
N THR A 84 25.76 -2.16 2.18
CA THR A 84 26.52 -0.99 1.76
C THR A 84 27.85 -1.38 1.09
N GLY A 85 28.61 -2.32 1.63
CA GLY A 85 29.83 -2.82 0.99
C GLY A 85 29.56 -3.65 -0.28
N LEU A 86 28.47 -4.42 -0.31
CA LEU A 86 28.09 -5.18 -1.50
C LEU A 86 27.59 -4.28 -2.64
N LEU A 87 27.05 -3.09 -2.34
CA LEU A 87 26.64 -2.14 -3.38
C LEU A 87 27.83 -1.63 -4.20
N GLU A 88 29.03 -1.55 -3.62
CA GLU A 88 30.25 -1.12 -4.31
C GLU A 88 30.80 -2.21 -5.23
N THR A 89 30.70 -3.47 -4.82
CA THR A 89 31.35 -4.62 -5.47
C THR A 89 30.44 -5.42 -6.39
N ASN A 90 29.13 -5.44 -6.12
CA ASN A 90 28.17 -6.30 -6.81
C ASN A 90 27.13 -5.49 -7.59
N THR A 91 27.38 -5.30 -8.88
CA THR A 91 26.49 -4.59 -9.81
C THR A 91 25.11 -5.24 -9.89
N ASN A 92 25.00 -6.58 -9.84
CA ASN A 92 23.73 -7.28 -9.91
C ASN A 92 22.84 -6.97 -8.70
N LEU A 93 23.43 -6.93 -7.50
CA LEU A 93 22.70 -6.56 -6.29
C LEU A 93 22.27 -5.09 -6.32
N ARG A 94 23.17 -4.20 -6.78
CA ARG A 94 22.87 -2.77 -6.96
C ARG A 94 21.65 -2.58 -7.87
N ASN A 95 21.63 -3.24 -9.03
CA ASN A 95 20.52 -3.15 -9.97
C ASN A 95 19.20 -3.62 -9.36
N LYS A 96 19.20 -4.75 -8.62
CA LYS A 96 18.01 -5.23 -7.91
C LYS A 96 17.51 -4.25 -6.85
N ILE A 97 18.42 -3.60 -6.13
CA ILE A 97 18.07 -2.60 -5.10
C ILE A 97 17.45 -1.36 -5.74
N GLU A 98 18.01 -0.86 -6.83
CA GLU A 98 17.44 0.26 -7.58
C GLU A 98 16.07 -0.08 -8.18
N GLU A 99 15.93 -1.29 -8.73
CA GLU A 99 14.63 -1.78 -9.20
C GLU A 99 13.59 -1.82 -8.08
N CYS A 100 13.96 -2.31 -6.88
CA CYS A 100 13.08 -2.28 -5.71
C CYS A 100 12.64 -0.85 -5.36
N LYS A 101 13.57 0.13 -5.41
CA LYS A 101 13.25 1.54 -5.12
C LYS A 101 12.28 2.12 -6.15
N LEU A 102 12.49 1.84 -7.44
CA LEU A 102 11.63 2.30 -8.52
C LEU A 102 10.21 1.73 -8.41
N ILE A 103 10.09 0.42 -8.21
CA ILE A 103 8.77 -0.24 -8.04
C ILE A 103 8.07 0.30 -6.79
N TYR A 104 8.81 0.50 -5.69
CA TYR A 104 8.23 1.04 -4.47
C TYR A 104 7.73 2.49 -4.64
N ALA A 105 8.47 3.35 -5.36
CA ALA A 105 8.06 4.71 -5.65
C ALA A 105 6.81 4.76 -6.55
N ASN A 106 6.74 3.86 -7.53
CA ASN A 106 5.61 3.72 -8.45
C ASN A 106 4.46 2.88 -7.87
N TYR A 107 4.54 2.48 -6.60
CA TYR A 107 3.50 1.70 -5.93
C TYR A 107 2.26 2.57 -5.72
N THR A 108 1.46 2.75 -6.77
CA THR A 108 0.12 3.30 -6.66
C THR A 108 -0.64 2.34 -5.76
N VAL A 109 -1.18 2.87 -4.65
CA VAL A 109 -2.11 2.10 -3.86
C VAL A 109 -3.31 1.89 -4.77
N SER A 110 -3.40 0.71 -5.39
CA SER A 110 -4.66 0.18 -5.89
C SER A 110 -5.53 0.06 -4.64
N ARG A 111 -6.15 1.17 -4.26
CA ARG A 111 -7.24 1.18 -3.29
C ARG A 111 -8.24 0.26 -3.95
N SER A 112 -8.48 -0.92 -3.37
CA SER A 112 -9.57 -1.79 -3.81
C SER A 112 -10.76 -0.88 -4.05
N LYS A 113 -11.27 -0.81 -5.29
CA LYS A 113 -12.41 0.06 -5.63
C LYS A 113 -13.45 -0.11 -4.54
N GLN A 114 -13.65 0.91 -3.73
CA GLN A 114 -14.53 0.77 -2.58
C GLN A 114 -15.93 0.85 -3.17
N ARG A 115 -16.60 -0.30 -3.23
CA ARG A 115 -17.97 -0.42 -3.73
C ARG A 115 -18.90 0.12 -2.64
N TYR A 116 -19.56 1.23 -2.93
CA TYR A 116 -20.63 1.76 -2.09
C TYR A 116 -21.95 1.52 -2.81
N ASN A 117 -22.94 0.98 -2.10
CA ASN A 117 -24.31 0.89 -2.60
C ASN A 117 -24.98 2.25 -2.37
N LEU A 118 -25.32 2.98 -3.43
CA LEU A 118 -26.21 4.11 -3.34
C LEU A 118 -27.65 3.59 -3.53
N HIS A 119 -28.49 3.78 -2.51
CA HIS A 119 -29.93 3.55 -2.64
C HIS A 119 -30.57 4.76 -3.29
N PHE A 120 -31.32 4.54 -4.37
CA PHE A 120 -32.17 5.56 -5.00
C PHE A 120 -33.62 5.27 -4.61
N LEU A 121 -34.30 6.25 -4.01
CA LEU A 121 -35.76 6.21 -3.85
C LEU A 121 -36.36 7.00 -5.02
N ILE A 122 -37.06 6.30 -5.91
CA ILE A 122 -37.79 6.92 -7.02
C ILE A 122 -39.16 7.32 -6.50
N GLY A 123 -39.32 8.61 -6.18
CA GLY A 123 -40.63 9.21 -5.91
C GLY A 123 -41.16 9.90 -7.17
N LYS A 124 -42.48 10.15 -7.24
CA LYS A 124 -43.14 10.88 -8.34
C LYS A 124 -42.54 12.27 -8.63
N ASP A 125 -41.79 12.85 -7.69
CA ASP A 125 -41.28 14.23 -7.74
C ASP A 125 -39.75 14.37 -7.89
N GLY A 126 -39.02 13.31 -8.26
CA GLY A 126 -37.59 13.39 -8.61
C GLY A 126 -36.67 12.44 -7.82
N ILE A 127 -35.35 12.61 -8.00
CA ILE A 127 -34.31 11.72 -7.44
C ILE A 127 -33.69 12.35 -6.20
N ARG A 128 -33.73 11.63 -5.07
CA ARG A 128 -33.03 12.00 -3.84
C ARG A 128 -31.84 11.07 -3.62
N VAL A 129 -30.63 11.65 -3.58
CA VAL A 129 -29.37 10.91 -3.37
C VAL A 129 -28.86 11.22 -1.97
N SER A 130 -28.88 10.24 -1.06
CA SER A 130 -28.22 10.37 0.25
C SER A 130 -26.90 9.60 0.26
N GLY A 131 -25.82 10.28 0.66
CA GLY A 131 -24.54 9.68 1.00
C GLY A 131 -24.13 10.05 2.42
N PRO A 132 -23.04 9.46 2.95
CA PRO A 132 -22.63 9.65 4.35
C PRO A 132 -22.43 11.12 4.76
N ASP A 133 -22.00 11.98 3.82
CA ASP A 133 -21.65 13.37 4.13
C ASP A 133 -22.58 14.43 3.54
N ARG A 134 -23.42 14.14 2.53
CA ARG A 134 -24.34 15.12 1.90
C ARG A 134 -25.53 14.46 1.18
N THR A 135 -26.65 15.19 1.11
CA THR A 135 -27.84 14.86 0.30
C THR A 135 -27.94 15.79 -0.90
N ILE A 136 -28.17 15.26 -2.11
CA ILE A 136 -28.44 16.03 -3.32
C ILE A 136 -29.84 15.66 -3.83
N TYR A 137 -30.66 16.69 -4.10
CA TYR A 137 -31.98 16.54 -4.71
C TYR A 137 -31.91 17.02 -6.17
N VAL A 138 -32.45 16.22 -7.09
CA VAL A 138 -32.58 16.58 -8.51
C VAL A 138 -34.08 16.51 -8.87
N PRO A 139 -34.70 17.64 -9.25
CA PRO A 139 -36.10 17.69 -9.64
C PRO A 139 -36.34 17.00 -11.00
N ALA A 140 -37.55 16.47 -11.19
CA ALA A 140 -37.94 15.68 -12.36
C ALA A 140 -37.82 16.42 -13.72
N SER A 141 -37.83 17.76 -13.71
CA SER A 141 -37.68 18.59 -14.91
C SER A 141 -36.29 18.53 -15.57
N GLN A 142 -35.32 17.83 -14.97
CA GLN A 142 -33.93 17.75 -15.44
C GLN A 142 -33.44 16.33 -15.80
N HIS A 143 -34.30 15.42 -16.27
CA HIS A 143 -33.88 14.10 -16.77
C HIS A 143 -34.27 13.86 -18.24
N PRO A 144 -33.41 13.31 -19.13
CA PRO A 144 -32.04 12.84 -18.97
C PRO A 144 -31.05 13.55 -19.92
N THR A 145 -30.37 14.57 -19.42
CA THR A 145 -29.03 14.87 -19.92
C THR A 145 -28.18 15.15 -18.69
N LEU A 146 -27.51 14.12 -18.18
CA LEU A 146 -26.36 14.28 -17.28
C LEU A 146 -25.22 14.93 -18.08
N GLN A 147 -25.42 16.14 -18.56
CA GLN A 147 -24.44 16.92 -19.27
C GLN A 147 -24.09 18.16 -18.46
N GLY A 148 -22.80 18.51 -18.49
CA GLY A 148 -22.26 19.69 -17.83
C GLY A 148 -21.79 19.46 -16.40
N ILE A 149 -22.01 20.46 -15.54
CA ILE A 149 -21.33 20.66 -14.25
C ILE A 149 -21.57 19.50 -13.27
N LEU A 150 -22.76 18.90 -13.28
CA LEU A 150 -23.10 17.80 -12.37
C LEU A 150 -22.35 16.51 -12.73
N GLN A 151 -22.24 16.17 -14.02
CA GLN A 151 -21.45 15.04 -14.49
C GLN A 151 -19.97 15.24 -14.16
N GLN A 152 -19.44 16.45 -14.38
CA GLN A 152 -18.06 16.78 -14.00
C GLN A 152 -17.83 16.70 -12.48
N ARG A 153 -18.82 17.09 -11.67
CA ARG A 153 -18.77 16.96 -10.20
C ARG A 153 -18.81 15.49 -9.76
N ILE A 154 -19.68 14.68 -10.35
CA ILE A 154 -19.75 13.24 -10.08
C ILE A 154 -18.44 12.56 -10.52
N ILE A 155 -17.92 12.85 -11.72
CA ILE A 155 -16.62 12.35 -12.19
C ILE A 155 -15.49 12.79 -11.26
N ARG A 156 -15.47 14.04 -10.79
CA ARG A 156 -14.47 14.50 -9.81
C ARG A 156 -14.55 13.74 -8.50
N LEU A 157 -15.75 13.49 -7.98
CA LEU A 157 -15.95 12.73 -6.74
C LEU A 157 -15.55 11.26 -6.92
N VAL A 158 -15.93 10.65 -8.04
CA VAL A 158 -15.54 9.29 -8.42
C VAL A 158 -14.01 9.17 -8.54
N LYS A 159 -13.34 10.11 -9.20
CA LYS A 159 -11.86 10.17 -9.29
C LYS A 159 -11.20 10.40 -7.93
N LYS A 160 -11.70 11.35 -7.14
CA LYS A 160 -11.13 11.70 -5.82
C LYS A 160 -11.20 10.55 -4.83
N HIS A 161 -12.27 9.76 -4.88
CA HIS A 161 -12.53 8.73 -3.87
C HIS A 161 -12.50 7.29 -4.40
N ASN A 162 -12.21 7.09 -5.70
CA ASN A 162 -12.05 5.79 -6.35
C ASN A 162 -13.30 4.88 -6.25
N TYR A 163 -14.48 5.47 -6.48
CA TYR A 163 -15.77 4.78 -6.43
C TYR A 163 -16.12 4.09 -7.76
N SER A 164 -16.98 3.07 -7.72
CA SER A 164 -17.63 2.49 -8.91
C SER A 164 -19.14 2.71 -8.83
N LEU A 165 -19.70 3.42 -9.80
CA LEU A 165 -21.14 3.62 -9.93
C LEU A 165 -21.72 2.49 -10.80
N GLN A 166 -22.74 1.80 -10.30
CA GLN A 166 -23.57 0.89 -11.09
C GLN A 166 -25.00 1.41 -10.99
N LEU A 167 -25.58 1.76 -12.13
CA LEU A 167 -26.98 2.15 -12.25
C LEU A 167 -27.74 0.92 -12.71
N THR A 168 -28.56 0.36 -11.84
CA THR A 168 -29.53 -0.67 -12.21
C THR A 168 -30.88 0.02 -12.30
N ILE A 169 -31.51 -0.07 -13.47
CA ILE A 169 -32.90 0.32 -13.68
C ILE A 169 -33.67 -0.99 -13.67
N GLU A 170 -34.50 -1.20 -12.65
CA GLU A 170 -35.57 -2.22 -12.69
C GLU A 170 -36.84 -1.58 -13.25
#